data_AF-A0A351EZU3-F1
#
_entry.id   AF-A0A351EZU3-F1
#
_cell.length_a   1.000
_cell.length_b   1.000
_cell.length_c   1.000
_cell.angle_alpha   90.00
_cell.angle_beta   90.00
_cell.angle_gamma   90.00
#
_symmetry.space_group_name_H-M   'P 1'
#
loop_
_entity.id
_entity.type
_entity.pdbx_description
1 polymer ?
#
loop_
_entity_poly.entity_id
_entity_poly.type
_entity_poly.pdbx_seq_one_letter_code
_entity_poly.pdbx_strand_id
1 'polypeptide(L)'
;MMNEKISTIMTTEVITVGPEDNLDHAKQLLEEHEVEHLPVVDDGKLVGILSYYDLWEVNKEFKEYSKVKVKEIMTRKVVHLEPNDKIGTATEVLLHNLFQAIPITDSDRNLVGIVTNLDILCRSYKKEYPKHYENFKYFK
;
A
#
# COMPACT_ATOMS: atom_id res chain seq x y z
N MET A 1 -5.99 14.02 15.51
CA MET A 1 -5.66 13.33 14.27
C MET A 1 -4.47 12.44 14.51
N MET A 2 -3.29 12.99 14.79
CA MET A 2 -2.09 12.16 14.98
C MET A 2 -2.18 11.10 16.08
N ASN A 3 -2.97 11.33 17.15
CA ASN A 3 -3.21 10.34 18.21
C ASN A 3 -4.40 9.37 17.94
N GLU A 4 -5.10 9.51 16.81
CA GLU A 4 -6.18 8.59 16.43
C GLU A 4 -5.58 7.30 15.86
N LYS A 5 -6.35 6.20 15.89
CA LYS A 5 -5.91 4.88 15.41
C LYS A 5 -5.86 4.83 13.88
N ILE A 6 -4.90 4.10 13.32
CA ILE A 6 -4.79 3.86 11.87
C ILE A 6 -6.05 3.20 11.32
N SER A 7 -6.67 2.30 12.09
CA SER A 7 -7.93 1.64 11.71
C SER A 7 -9.09 2.59 11.37
N THR A 8 -8.97 3.88 11.71
CA THR A 8 -9.98 4.90 11.37
C THR A 8 -9.81 5.50 9.98
N ILE A 9 -8.69 5.22 9.31
CA ILE A 9 -8.34 5.79 7.99
C ILE A 9 -7.82 4.75 6.98
N MET A 10 -7.41 3.55 7.41
CA MET A 10 -6.88 2.54 6.51
C MET A 10 -7.94 2.02 5.53
N THR A 11 -7.50 1.63 4.34
CA THR A 11 -8.29 0.87 3.38
C THR A 11 -8.20 -0.62 3.72
N THR A 12 -9.35 -1.28 3.86
CA THR A 12 -9.46 -2.70 4.25
C THR A 12 -9.59 -3.64 3.05
N GLU A 13 -10.17 -3.16 1.95
CA GLU A 13 -10.26 -3.90 0.68
C GLU A 13 -8.94 -3.73 -0.06
N VAL A 14 -7.96 -4.56 0.29
CA VAL A 14 -6.60 -4.44 -0.23
C VAL A 14 -6.43 -5.34 -1.45
N ILE A 15 -6.03 -4.74 -2.57
CA ILE A 15 -5.59 -5.48 -3.75
C ILE A 15 -4.20 -6.04 -3.48
N THR A 16 -4.01 -7.34 -3.69
CA THR A 16 -2.78 -8.06 -3.34
C THR A 16 -2.35 -8.98 -4.47
N VAL A 17 -1.10 -9.43 -4.41
CA VAL A 17 -0.54 -10.47 -5.26
C VAL A 17 0.19 -11.52 -4.42
N GLY A 18 0.32 -12.72 -4.96
CA GLY A 18 1.15 -13.78 -4.42
C GLY A 18 2.62 -13.68 -4.86
N PRO A 19 3.55 -14.30 -4.11
CA PRO A 19 4.97 -14.30 -4.47
C PRO A 19 5.29 -15.05 -5.78
N GLU A 20 4.43 -16.00 -6.17
CA GLU A 20 4.59 -16.79 -7.40
C GLU A 20 3.87 -16.19 -8.62
N ASP A 21 3.09 -15.13 -8.45
CA ASP A 21 2.47 -14.42 -9.56
C ASP A 21 3.54 -13.79 -10.46
N ASN A 22 3.18 -13.57 -11.72
CA ASN A 22 4.06 -12.90 -12.67
C ASN A 22 3.83 -11.37 -12.67
N LEU A 23 4.78 -10.64 -13.24
CA LEU A 23 4.71 -9.17 -13.27
C LEU A 23 3.66 -8.61 -14.23
N ASP A 24 3.23 -9.37 -15.25
CA ASP A 24 2.13 -8.91 -16.12
C ASP A 24 0.83 -8.83 -15.35
N HIS A 25 0.53 -9.85 -14.54
CA HIS A 25 -0.63 -9.85 -13.66
C HIS A 25 -0.55 -8.72 -12.62
N ALA A 26 0.60 -8.55 -11.97
CA ALA A 26 0.79 -7.46 -11.00
C ALA A 26 0.64 -6.08 -11.64
N LYS A 27 1.20 -5.88 -12.85
CA LYS A 27 1.05 -4.64 -13.62
C LYS A 27 -0.42 -4.37 -13.96
N GLN A 28 -1.13 -5.38 -14.44
CA GLN A 28 -2.57 -5.27 -14.74
C GLN A 28 -3.35 -4.81 -13.51
N LEU A 29 -3.10 -5.39 -12.33
CA LEU A 29 -3.79 -4.98 -11.09
C LEU A 29 -3.47 -3.54 -10.68
N LEU A 30 -2.22 -3.09 -10.81
CA LEU A 30 -1.84 -1.69 -10.55
C LEU A 30 -2.61 -0.72 -11.48
N GLU A 31 -2.70 -1.05 -12.77
CA GLU A 31 -3.38 -0.23 -13.77
C GLU A 31 -4.91 -0.24 -13.62
N GLU A 32 -5.52 -1.42 -13.44
CA GLU A 32 -6.98 -1.58 -13.35
C GLU A 32 -7.56 -0.97 -12.07
N HIS A 33 -6.83 -1.02 -10.97
CA HIS A 33 -7.27 -0.49 -9.69
C HIS A 33 -6.73 0.91 -9.38
N GLU A 34 -5.97 1.51 -10.31
CA GLU A 34 -5.34 2.83 -10.16
C GLU A 34 -4.54 2.96 -8.84
N VAL A 35 -3.86 1.87 -8.44
CA VAL A 35 -3.03 1.82 -7.23
C VAL A 35 -1.55 1.76 -7.59
N GLU A 36 -0.70 2.35 -6.75
CA GLU A 36 0.75 2.39 -6.99
C GLU A 36 1.52 1.27 -6.27
N HIS A 37 0.87 0.60 -5.31
CA HIS A 37 1.49 -0.39 -4.43
C HIS A 37 0.59 -1.60 -4.26
N LEU A 38 1.18 -2.79 -4.32
CA LEU A 38 0.55 -4.08 -4.06
C LEU A 38 1.29 -4.77 -2.92
N PRO A 39 0.64 -4.97 -1.76
CA PRO A 39 1.13 -5.90 -0.76
C PRO A 39 1.23 -7.31 -1.35
N VAL A 40 2.35 -7.97 -1.10
CA VAL A 40 2.57 -9.36 -1.51
C VAL A 40 2.25 -10.26 -0.32
N VAL A 41 1.33 -11.18 -0.54
CA VAL A 41 0.75 -12.02 0.51
C VAL A 41 0.95 -13.50 0.18
N ASP A 42 1.34 -14.29 1.18
CA ASP A 42 1.43 -15.75 1.11
C ASP A 42 0.68 -16.35 2.30
N ASP A 43 -0.32 -17.19 2.03
CA ASP A 43 -1.22 -17.77 3.05
C ASP A 43 -1.79 -16.71 4.03
N GLY A 44 -2.26 -15.58 3.48
CA GLY A 44 -2.81 -14.45 4.25
C GLY A 44 -1.77 -13.54 4.90
N LYS A 45 -0.49 -13.94 4.94
CA LYS A 45 0.58 -13.19 5.60
C LYS A 45 1.33 -12.25 4.67
N LEU A 46 1.63 -11.05 5.15
CA LEU A 46 2.46 -10.09 4.43
C LEU A 46 3.90 -10.62 4.31
N VAL A 47 4.37 -10.82 3.07
CA VAL A 47 5.74 -11.29 2.77
C VAL A 47 6.56 -10.31 1.94
N GLY A 48 5.92 -9.28 1.38
CA GLY A 48 6.59 -8.26 0.59
C GLY A 48 5.66 -7.12 0.20
N ILE A 49 6.21 -6.13 -0.50
CA ILE A 49 5.44 -5.10 -1.19
C ILE A 49 6.06 -4.90 -2.57
N LEU A 50 5.22 -4.69 -3.55
CA LEU A 50 5.60 -4.37 -4.91
C LEU A 50 5.03 -2.99 -5.26
N SER A 51 5.84 -2.13 -5.83
CA SER A 51 5.44 -0.81 -6.30
C SER A 51 5.59 -0.66 -7.81
N TYR A 52 4.95 0.35 -8.37
CA TYR A 52 5.14 0.72 -9.77
C TYR A 52 6.62 1.06 -10.09
N TYR A 53 7.36 1.57 -9.10
CA TYR A 53 8.80 1.83 -9.22
C TYR A 53 9.61 0.54 -9.39
N ASP A 54 9.26 -0.53 -8.68
CA ASP A 54 9.94 -1.82 -8.81
C ASP A 54 9.77 -2.41 -10.23
N LEU A 55 8.58 -2.23 -10.83
CA LEU A 55 8.34 -2.62 -12.23
C LEU A 55 9.21 -1.81 -13.19
N TRP A 56 9.38 -0.51 -12.95
CA TRP A 56 10.19 0.35 -13.80
C TRP A 56 11.66 -0.09 -13.85
N GLU A 57 12.22 -0.58 -12.74
CA GLU A 57 13.59 -1.11 -12.71
C GLU A 57 13.76 -2.35 -13.60
N VAL A 58 12.75 -3.24 -13.68
CA VAL A 58 12.80 -4.43 -14.57
C VAL A 58 12.77 -4.05 -16.05
N ASN A 59 12.01 -3.02 -16.41
CA ASN A 59 11.88 -2.56 -17.79
C ASN A 59 13.24 -2.13 -18.38
N LYS A 60 14.17 -1.64 -17.55
CA LYS A 60 15.54 -1.30 -17.99
C LYS A 60 16.32 -2.50 -18.53
N GLU A 61 15.96 -3.70 -18.11
CA GLU A 61 16.61 -4.95 -18.51
C GLU A 61 15.92 -5.63 -19.71
N PHE A 62 14.89 -5.01 -20.31
CA PHE A 62 14.08 -5.56 -21.41
C PHE A 62 13.56 -6.99 -21.13
N LYS A 63 13.32 -7.31 -19.85
CA LYS A 63 12.77 -8.61 -19.44
C LYS A 63 11.28 -8.69 -19.77
N GLU A 64 10.86 -9.87 -20.21
CA GLU A 64 9.45 -10.17 -20.42
C GLU A 64 8.78 -10.38 -19.05
N TYR A 65 7.82 -9.53 -18.71
CA TYR A 65 7.16 -9.51 -17.41
C TYR A 65 6.46 -10.84 -17.08
N SER A 66 5.90 -11.51 -18.09
CA SER A 66 5.31 -12.85 -18.01
C SER A 66 6.23 -13.92 -17.41
N LYS A 67 7.57 -13.74 -17.49
CA LYS A 67 8.57 -14.71 -17.03
C LYS A 67 9.19 -14.37 -15.68
N VAL A 68 8.95 -13.18 -15.16
CA VAL A 68 9.51 -12.72 -13.89
C VAL A 68 8.45 -12.87 -12.81
N LYS A 69 8.80 -13.49 -11.69
CA LYS A 69 7.91 -13.63 -10.54
C LYS A 69 7.99 -12.42 -9.62
N VAL A 70 6.89 -12.08 -8.98
CA VAL A 70 6.81 -10.98 -7.99
C VAL A 70 7.89 -11.11 -6.92
N LYS A 71 8.12 -12.31 -6.38
CA LYS A 71 9.14 -12.54 -5.34
C LYS A 71 10.59 -12.20 -5.75
N GLU A 72 10.87 -12.11 -7.03
CA GLU A 72 12.22 -11.82 -7.54
C GLU A 72 12.56 -10.32 -7.40
N ILE A 73 11.54 -9.46 -7.39
CA ILE A 73 11.74 -8.01 -7.40
C ILE A 73 11.06 -7.28 -6.22
N MET A 74 10.11 -7.92 -5.54
CA MET A 74 9.41 -7.29 -4.41
C MET A 74 10.38 -6.87 -3.31
N THR A 75 10.06 -5.77 -2.64
CA THR A 75 10.73 -5.41 -1.40
C THR A 75 10.27 -6.34 -0.28
N ARG A 76 11.20 -7.14 0.27
CA ARG A 76 10.91 -8.14 1.33
C ARG A 76 10.90 -7.56 2.74
N LYS A 77 11.75 -6.55 2.99
CA LYS A 77 11.81 -5.87 4.29
C LYS A 77 10.81 -4.74 4.32
N VAL A 78 9.55 -5.10 4.56
CA VAL A 78 8.42 -4.18 4.56
C VAL A 78 8.22 -3.64 5.96
N VAL A 79 8.17 -2.32 6.10
CA VAL A 79 7.64 -1.68 7.30
C VAL A 79 6.14 -1.86 7.29
N HIS A 80 5.59 -2.38 8.38
CA HIS A 80 4.15 -2.52 8.58
C HIS A 80 3.78 -1.96 9.95
N LEU A 81 2.51 -1.62 10.13
CA LEU A 81 1.94 -1.15 11.39
C LEU A 81 0.70 -1.98 11.74
N GLU A 82 0.20 -1.85 12.95
CA GLU A 82 -1.02 -2.51 13.42
C GLU A 82 -2.23 -1.56 13.41
N PRO A 83 -3.47 -2.07 13.36
CA PRO A 83 -4.68 -1.23 13.34
C PRO A 83 -4.79 -0.24 14.51
N ASN A 84 -4.24 -0.61 15.66
CA ASN A 84 -4.27 0.21 16.87
C ASN A 84 -3.12 1.23 16.97
N ASP A 85 -2.13 1.15 16.08
CA ASP A 85 -1.07 2.17 16.01
C ASP A 85 -1.66 3.53 15.65
N LYS A 86 -0.89 4.57 15.95
CA LYS A 86 -1.32 5.95 15.78
C LYS A 86 -1.10 6.41 14.34
N ILE A 87 -2.00 7.24 13.83
CA ILE A 87 -1.83 7.94 12.54
C ILE A 87 -0.49 8.71 12.49
N GLY A 88 -0.07 9.29 13.62
CA GLY A 88 1.22 9.98 13.72
C GLY A 88 2.42 9.06 13.48
N THR A 89 2.36 7.79 13.89
CA THR A 89 3.40 6.79 13.62
C THR A 89 3.47 6.47 12.13
N ALA A 90 2.32 6.29 11.47
CA ALA A 90 2.27 6.13 10.01
C ALA A 90 2.83 7.37 9.28
N THR A 91 2.48 8.57 9.77
CA THR A 91 2.98 9.84 9.22
C THR A 91 4.50 9.92 9.33
N GLU A 92 5.07 9.58 10.48
CA GLU A 92 6.52 9.57 10.68
C GLU A 92 7.21 8.60 9.70
N VAL A 93 6.69 7.38 9.57
CA VAL A 93 7.25 6.39 8.63
C VAL A 93 7.19 6.89 7.18
N LEU A 94 6.08 7.48 6.74
CA LEU A 94 5.89 7.99 5.38
C LEU A 94 6.66 9.29 5.08
N LEU A 95 7.01 10.08 6.10
CA LEU A 95 7.81 11.30 5.94
C LEU A 95 9.31 10.99 5.87
N HIS A 96 9.78 10.05 6.68
CA HIS A 96 11.20 9.72 6.79
C HIS A 96 11.69 8.78 5.69
N ASN A 97 10.76 8.05 5.09
CA ASN A 97 11.05 7.16 3.99
C ASN A 97 10.24 7.61 2.78
N LEU A 98 10.78 7.53 1.57
CA LEU A 98 10.01 7.75 0.34
C LEU A 98 8.95 6.64 0.09
N PHE A 99 8.54 5.91 1.15
CA PHE A 99 7.44 4.97 1.10
C PHE A 99 6.13 5.77 1.01
N GLN A 100 5.31 5.43 0.03
CA GLN A 100 4.02 6.08 -0.18
C GLN A 100 2.84 5.26 0.37
N ALA A 101 3.12 4.03 0.79
CA ALA A 101 2.15 3.10 1.37
C ALA A 101 2.77 2.26 2.49
N ILE A 102 1.97 1.97 3.52
CA ILE A 102 2.31 1.09 4.64
C ILE A 102 1.23 0.02 4.76
N PRO A 103 1.56 -1.27 4.57
CA PRO A 103 0.66 -2.36 4.89
C PRO A 103 0.34 -2.40 6.38
N ILE A 104 -0.91 -2.69 6.71
CA ILE A 104 -1.39 -2.85 8.08
C ILE A 104 -1.64 -4.33 8.32
N THR A 105 -1.03 -4.88 9.37
CA THR A 105 -1.17 -6.29 9.73
C THR A 105 -1.72 -6.47 11.14
N ASP A 106 -2.31 -7.62 11.42
CA ASP A 106 -2.53 -8.05 12.80
C ASP A 106 -1.23 -8.56 13.46
N SER A 107 -1.34 -9.05 14.69
CA SER A 107 -0.22 -9.61 15.46
C SER A 107 0.39 -10.87 14.85
N ASP A 108 -0.36 -11.60 14.01
CA ASP A 108 0.07 -12.82 13.33
C ASP A 108 0.64 -12.54 11.92
N ARG A 109 0.78 -11.27 11.57
CA ARG A 109 1.21 -10.73 10.27
C ARG A 109 0.23 -10.97 9.13
N ASN A 110 -1.02 -11.27 9.43
CA ASN A 110 -2.06 -11.28 8.39
C ASN A 110 -2.31 -9.86 7.93
N LEU A 111 -2.41 -9.65 6.62
CA LEU A 111 -2.72 -8.34 6.06
C LEU A 111 -4.20 -7.99 6.35
N VAL A 112 -4.43 -6.84 6.97
CA VAL A 112 -5.78 -6.36 7.34
C VAL A 112 -6.11 -4.98 6.78
N GLY A 113 -5.13 -4.31 6.17
CA GLY A 113 -5.35 -3.03 5.51
C GLY A 113 -4.09 -2.45 4.89
N ILE A 114 -4.22 -1.26 4.34
CA ILE A 114 -3.12 -0.43 3.84
C ILE A 114 -3.43 1.03 4.16
N VAL A 115 -2.38 1.82 4.45
CA VAL A 115 -2.50 3.27 4.62
C VAL A 115 -1.45 3.97 3.76
N THR A 116 -1.85 5.07 3.14
CA THR A 116 -1.02 5.88 2.25
C THR A 116 -0.96 7.32 2.73
N ASN A 117 -0.07 8.12 2.12
CA ASN A 117 -0.06 9.57 2.32
C ASN A 117 -1.41 10.22 1.99
N LEU A 118 -2.12 9.66 1.00
CA LEU A 118 -3.40 10.18 0.57
C LEU A 118 -4.49 10.00 1.63
N ASP A 119 -4.52 8.85 2.31
CA ASP A 119 -5.47 8.59 3.40
C ASP A 119 -5.31 9.59 4.55
N ILE A 120 -4.05 9.88 4.90
CA ILE A 120 -3.72 10.86 5.95
C ILE A 120 -4.12 12.27 5.51
N LEU A 121 -3.81 12.64 4.25
CA LEU A 121 -4.18 13.94 3.69
C LEU A 121 -5.70 14.13 3.65
N CYS A 122 -6.44 13.14 3.15
CA CYS A 122 -7.89 13.15 3.10
C CYS A 122 -8.48 13.23 4.51
N ARG A 123 -7.93 12.51 5.49
CA ARG A 123 -8.36 12.61 6.90
C ARG A 123 -8.13 14.00 7.47
N SER A 124 -6.95 14.58 7.23
CA SER A 124 -6.60 15.93 7.70
C SER A 124 -7.54 16.96 7.11
N TYR A 125 -7.71 16.93 5.78
CA TYR A 125 -8.59 17.84 5.05
C TYR A 125 -10.04 17.72 5.52
N LYS A 126 -10.58 16.49 5.65
CA LYS A 126 -11.96 16.28 6.13
C LYS A 126 -12.16 16.81 7.54
N LYS A 127 -11.14 16.72 8.41
CA LYS A 127 -11.21 17.23 9.78
C LYS A 127 -11.19 18.76 9.83
N GLU A 128 -10.42 19.40 8.98
CA GLU A 128 -10.30 20.86 8.91
C GLU A 128 -11.45 21.52 8.12
N TYR A 129 -11.94 20.86 7.07
CA TYR A 129 -12.96 21.36 6.14
C TYR A 129 -14.15 20.38 5.98
N PRO A 130 -14.91 20.09 7.05
CA PRO A 130 -15.93 19.05 7.04
C PRO A 130 -17.07 19.28 6.04
N LYS A 131 -17.33 20.53 5.61
CA LYS A 131 -18.42 20.88 4.67
C LYS A 131 -18.03 20.81 3.18
N HIS A 132 -16.75 20.57 2.85
CA HIS A 132 -16.25 20.60 1.46
C HIS A 132 -15.87 19.23 0.89
N TYR A 133 -15.85 18.18 1.72
CA TYR A 133 -15.38 16.85 1.33
C TYR A 133 -16.32 16.15 0.32
N GLU A 134 -17.62 16.43 0.35
CA GLU A 134 -18.63 15.76 -0.50
C GLU A 134 -18.44 16.02 -2.01
N ASN A 135 -17.61 16.99 -2.39
CA ASN A 135 -17.40 17.36 -3.79
C ASN A 135 -16.18 16.68 -4.44
N PHE A 136 -15.36 15.96 -3.67
CA PHE A 136 -14.18 15.28 -4.23
C PHE A 136 -14.55 13.86 -4.68
N LYS A 137 -14.88 13.73 -5.97
CA LYS A 137 -15.13 12.44 -6.64
C LYS A 137 -13.89 11.58 -6.90
N TYR A 138 -12.69 12.08 -6.59
CA TYR A 138 -11.40 11.47 -6.96
C TYR A 138 -10.73 10.67 -5.84
N PHE A 139 -11.40 10.42 -4.72
CA PHE A 139 -10.84 9.71 -3.56
C PHE A 139 -11.64 8.46 -3.16
N LYS A 140 -12.22 7.76 -4.14
CA LYS A 140 -12.84 6.45 -3.92
C LYS A 140 -12.11 5.40 -4.71
#